data_AF-A0A2V6R598-F1
#
_entry.id   AF-A0A2V6R598-F1
#
_cell.length_a   1.000
_cell.length_b   1.000
_cell.length_c   1.000
_cell.angle_alpha   90.00
_cell.angle_beta   90.00
_cell.angle_gamma   90.00
#
_symmetry.space_group_name_H-M   'P 1'
#
loop_
_entity.id
_entity.type
_entity.pdbx_description
1 polymer ?
#
loop_
_entity_poly.entity_id
_entity_poly.type
_entity_poly.pdbx_seq_one_letter_code
_entity_poly.pdbx_strand_id
1 'polypeptide(L)'
;MSVMLTGLAMLAPASAAGLAQTALARAEAQQAPGVRVEVRELKRTSGDTLTLRAVVVNDSDQKFKVAEGTSLSVPRIYLLDTANRRKYTVVRDEKAKCICSPSPMVKAKSRAEIWAKFGAPPEGVQKLTVVIPQFAPLENVPIRQ
;
A
#
# COMPACT_ATOMS: atom_id res chain seq x y z
N MET A 1 62.89 -5.54 -24.35
CA MET A 1 61.72 -4.82 -24.90
C MET A 1 60.56 -5.82 -24.92
N SER A 2 59.81 -6.00 -23.83
CA SER A 2 58.60 -5.24 -23.46
C SER A 2 57.68 -4.95 -24.64
N VAL A 3 56.50 -5.58 -24.68
CA VAL A 3 55.20 -4.93 -24.44
C VAL A 3 54.20 -5.97 -23.89
N MET A 4 53.73 -5.76 -22.66
CA MET A 4 52.56 -6.45 -22.09
C MET A 4 51.29 -5.86 -22.70
N LEU A 5 50.38 -6.70 -23.20
CA LEU A 5 49.07 -6.28 -23.69
C LEU A 5 48.05 -6.38 -22.53
N THR A 6 47.70 -5.24 -21.96
CA THR A 6 46.70 -5.06 -20.92
C THR A 6 45.30 -5.33 -21.48
N GLY A 7 44.67 -6.42 -21.04
CA GLY A 7 43.26 -6.70 -21.29
C GLY A 7 42.36 -5.79 -20.46
N LEU A 8 41.59 -4.93 -21.12
CA LEU A 8 40.57 -4.10 -20.51
C LEU A 8 39.35 -4.97 -20.17
N ALA A 9 39.15 -5.28 -18.88
CA ALA A 9 37.93 -5.90 -18.41
C ALA A 9 36.79 -4.87 -18.48
N MET A 10 35.84 -5.06 -19.39
CA MET A 10 34.59 -4.31 -19.41
C MET A 10 33.75 -4.70 -18.18
N LEU A 11 33.61 -3.80 -17.21
CA LEU A 11 32.57 -3.89 -16.21
C LEU A 11 31.21 -3.62 -16.88
N ALA A 12 30.41 -4.67 -17.04
CA ALA A 12 29.01 -4.53 -17.39
C ALA A 12 28.28 -3.77 -16.26
N PRO A 13 27.41 -2.79 -16.56
CA PRO A 13 26.61 -2.16 -15.53
C PRO A 13 25.60 -3.17 -15.01
N ALA A 14 25.71 -3.52 -13.73
CA ALA A 14 24.66 -4.24 -13.02
C ALA A 14 23.39 -3.37 -13.07
N SER A 15 22.40 -3.82 -13.83
CA SER A 15 21.09 -3.16 -13.90
C SER A 15 20.45 -3.20 -12.52
N ALA A 16 20.52 -2.08 -11.79
CA ALA A 16 19.72 -1.83 -10.61
C ALA A 16 18.27 -1.50 -11.00
N ALA A 17 17.62 -2.40 -11.76
CA ALA A 17 16.18 -2.43 -11.85
C ALA A 17 15.67 -3.11 -10.58
N GLY A 18 15.66 -2.37 -9.47
CA GLY A 18 14.93 -2.79 -8.28
C GLY A 18 13.51 -3.11 -8.73
N LEU A 19 13.10 -4.37 -8.57
CA LEU A 19 11.80 -4.88 -8.98
C LEU A 19 10.72 -3.91 -8.52
N ALA A 20 10.18 -3.11 -9.44
CA ALA A 20 8.99 -2.33 -9.19
C ALA A 20 7.85 -3.33 -9.02
N GLN A 21 7.70 -3.84 -7.80
CA GLN A 21 6.76 -4.92 -7.49
C GLN A 21 5.36 -4.51 -7.94
N THR A 22 4.81 -5.21 -8.94
CA THR A 22 3.51 -4.89 -9.54
C THR A 22 2.45 -4.76 -8.46
N ALA A 23 1.68 -3.67 -8.47
CA ALA A 23 0.59 -3.47 -7.50
C ALA A 23 -0.45 -4.59 -7.65
N LEU A 24 -0.96 -5.09 -6.53
CA LEU A 24 -2.04 -6.08 -6.48
C LEU A 24 -3.36 -5.49 -6.97
N ALA A 25 -3.57 -4.19 -6.73
CA ALA A 25 -4.71 -3.43 -7.23
C ALA A 25 -4.37 -1.93 -7.25
N ARG A 26 -5.11 -1.16 -8.05
CA ARG A 26 -4.98 0.30 -8.14
C ARG A 26 -6.36 0.96 -8.18
N ALA A 27 -6.45 2.17 -7.64
CA ALA A 27 -7.64 3.01 -7.75
C ALA A 27 -7.25 4.49 -7.84
N GLU A 28 -7.97 5.24 -8.66
CA GLU A 28 -7.86 6.69 -8.73
C GLU A 28 -8.62 7.34 -7.58
N ALA A 29 -8.16 8.51 -7.15
CA ALA A 29 -8.88 9.34 -6.20
C ALA A 29 -10.12 9.94 -6.86
N GLN A 30 -11.25 9.90 -6.17
CA GLN A 30 -12.56 10.31 -6.70
C GLN A 30 -12.63 11.82 -7.02
N GLN A 31 -11.89 12.64 -6.27
CA GLN A 31 -11.95 14.11 -6.33
C GLN A 31 -10.56 14.76 -6.49
N ALA A 32 -9.53 13.98 -6.84
CA ALA A 32 -8.17 14.49 -7.03
C ALA A 32 -7.52 13.84 -8.26
N PRO A 33 -7.77 14.37 -9.47
CA PRO A 33 -7.14 13.86 -10.69
C PRO A 33 -5.62 13.83 -10.58
N GLY A 34 -5.00 12.75 -11.09
CA GLY A 34 -3.56 12.53 -10.98
C GLY A 34 -3.10 12.01 -9.61
N VAL A 35 -4.03 11.68 -8.71
CA VAL A 35 -3.75 10.98 -7.45
C VAL A 35 -4.36 9.58 -7.51
N ARG A 36 -3.53 8.58 -7.20
CA ARG A 36 -3.94 7.17 -7.17
C ARG A 36 -3.34 6.45 -5.99
N VAL A 37 -3.99 5.36 -5.58
CA VAL A 37 -3.45 4.42 -4.60
C VAL A 37 -3.12 3.10 -5.28
N GLU A 38 -2.01 2.51 -4.86
CA GLU A 38 -1.53 1.22 -5.32
C GLU A 38 -1.39 0.30 -4.12
N VAL A 39 -2.25 -0.71 -4.02
CA VAL A 39 -2.10 -1.75 -3.01
C VAL A 39 -0.94 -2.64 -3.42
N ARG A 40 0.09 -2.70 -2.59
CA ARG A 40 1.30 -3.50 -2.83
C ARG A 40 1.26 -4.82 -2.09
N GLU A 41 0.62 -4.83 -0.94
CA GLU A 41 0.55 -6.01 -0.08
C GLU A 41 -0.79 -6.05 0.65
N LEU A 42 -1.40 -7.22 0.66
CA LEU A 42 -2.40 -7.62 1.64
C LEU A 42 -1.97 -9.01 2.12
N LYS A 43 -1.38 -9.12 3.30
CA LYS A 43 -0.62 -10.31 3.71
C LYS A 43 -0.95 -10.74 5.13
N ARG A 44 -1.12 -12.05 5.34
CA ARG A 44 -1.20 -12.64 6.68
C ARG A 44 0.14 -12.46 7.39
N THR A 45 0.11 -12.00 8.61
CA THR A 45 1.28 -11.77 9.46
C THR A 45 1.09 -12.46 10.81
N SER A 46 2.17 -12.60 11.58
CA SER A 46 2.15 -13.26 12.89
C SER A 46 1.06 -12.74 13.83
N GLY A 47 0.58 -13.60 14.73
CA GLY A 47 -0.43 -13.23 15.73
C GLY A 47 -1.84 -13.07 15.17
N ASP A 48 -2.21 -13.88 14.18
CA ASP A 48 -3.52 -13.87 13.53
C ASP A 48 -3.92 -12.48 12.98
N THR A 49 -2.96 -11.81 12.35
CA THR A 49 -3.16 -10.48 11.79
C THR A 49 -3.05 -10.48 10.27
N LEU A 50 -3.66 -9.48 9.64
CA LEU A 50 -3.53 -9.18 8.22
C LEU A 50 -2.99 -7.76 8.08
N THR A 51 -1.91 -7.58 7.33
CA THR A 51 -1.29 -6.28 7.07
C THR A 51 -1.58 -5.83 5.65
N LEU A 52 -2.11 -4.61 5.51
CA LEU A 52 -2.22 -3.88 4.25
C LEU A 52 -1.03 -2.94 4.10
N ARG A 53 -0.39 -2.92 2.93
CA ARG A 53 0.52 -1.83 2.51
C ARG A 53 0.09 -1.29 1.16
N ALA A 54 0.04 0.03 1.07
CA ALA A 54 -0.29 0.72 -0.17
C ALA A 54 0.59 1.96 -0.35
N VAL A 55 0.77 2.37 -1.60
CA VAL A 55 1.47 3.60 -1.96
C VAL A 55 0.46 4.56 -2.55
N VAL A 56 0.35 5.75 -1.97
CA VAL A 56 -0.37 6.87 -2.59
C VAL A 56 0.61 7.60 -3.49
N VAL A 57 0.30 7.67 -4.77
CA VAL A 57 1.07 8.38 -5.79
C VAL A 57 0.31 9.63 -6.16
N ASN A 58 0.99 10.78 -6.07
CA ASN A 58 0.46 12.08 -6.44
C ASN A 58 1.29 12.64 -7.59
N ASP A 59 0.81 12.38 -8.81
CA ASP A 59 1.39 12.88 -10.05
C ASP A 59 0.81 14.27 -10.42
N SER A 60 -0.06 14.84 -9.59
CA SER A 60 -0.61 16.19 -9.77
C SER A 60 0.38 17.29 -9.35
N ASP A 61 0.00 18.54 -9.61
CA ASP A 61 0.74 19.74 -9.20
C ASP A 61 0.28 20.28 -7.83
N GLN A 62 -0.69 19.63 -7.18
CA GLN A 62 -1.22 20.02 -5.87
C GLN A 62 -0.78 19.05 -4.79
N LYS A 63 -0.79 19.50 -3.52
CA LYS A 63 -0.61 18.58 -2.38
C LYS A 63 -1.90 17.79 -2.16
N PHE A 64 -1.76 16.54 -1.74
CA PHE A 64 -2.89 15.67 -1.43
C PHE A 64 -2.80 15.19 0.01
N LYS A 65 -3.79 15.56 0.84
CA LYS A 65 -3.95 14.98 2.17
C LYS A 65 -4.77 13.70 2.02
N VAL A 66 -4.14 12.57 2.32
CA VAL A 66 -4.87 11.31 2.50
C VAL A 66 -5.81 11.54 3.68
N ALA A 67 -7.13 11.59 3.44
CA ALA A 67 -8.11 12.09 4.39
C ALA A 67 -7.92 11.47 5.77
N GLU A 68 -8.28 12.18 6.83
CA GLU A 68 -8.68 11.52 8.08
C GLU A 68 -10.18 11.70 8.16
N GLY A 69 -10.93 10.70 8.64
CA GLY A 69 -12.29 11.00 9.09
C GLY A 69 -12.20 12.12 10.14
N THR A 70 -13.19 12.99 10.22
CA THR A 70 -13.19 14.29 10.92
C THR A 70 -12.95 14.27 12.45
N SER A 71 -12.31 13.23 13.00
CA SER A 71 -11.90 13.11 14.40
C SER A 71 -10.68 12.17 14.53
N LEU A 72 -9.48 12.76 14.52
CA LEU A 72 -8.20 12.29 15.10
C LEU A 72 -7.73 10.83 14.89
N SER A 73 -8.23 10.10 13.90
CA SER A 73 -7.56 8.89 13.42
C SER A 73 -7.84 8.70 11.94
N VAL A 74 -6.76 8.66 11.13
CA VAL A 74 -6.53 8.02 9.80
C VAL A 74 -7.81 7.54 9.09
N PRO A 75 -7.99 7.82 7.77
CA PRO A 75 -9.28 7.62 7.12
C PRO A 75 -9.70 6.19 7.36
N ARG A 76 -11.00 5.96 7.59
CA ARG A 76 -11.59 4.66 7.90
C ARG A 76 -11.22 3.62 6.81
N ILE A 77 -9.98 3.12 6.81
CA ILE A 77 -9.55 2.02 5.98
C ILE A 77 -10.23 0.81 6.59
N TYR A 78 -10.93 0.07 5.76
CA TYR A 78 -11.55 -1.17 6.18
C TYR A 78 -11.49 -2.17 5.05
N LEU A 79 -11.61 -3.43 5.41
CA LEU A 79 -11.70 -4.51 4.45
C LEU A 79 -13.12 -5.06 4.47
N LEU A 80 -13.63 -5.43 3.30
CA LEU A 80 -14.89 -6.13 3.15
C LEU A 80 -14.62 -7.53 2.59
N ASP A 81 -15.11 -8.52 3.32
CA ASP A 81 -15.36 -9.85 2.80
C ASP A 81 -16.82 -9.89 2.35
N THR A 82 -17.04 -9.60 1.07
CA THR A 82 -18.38 -9.56 0.50
C THR A 82 -19.02 -10.94 0.41
N ALA A 83 -18.22 -11.99 0.25
CA ALA A 83 -18.70 -13.38 0.22
C ALA A 83 -19.26 -13.81 1.59
N ASN A 84 -18.57 -13.46 2.68
CA ASN A 84 -19.00 -13.79 4.04
C ASN A 84 -19.74 -12.65 4.75
N ARG A 85 -20.07 -11.55 4.03
CA ARG A 85 -20.77 -10.36 4.55
C ARG A 85 -20.12 -9.78 5.81
N ARG A 86 -18.78 -9.75 5.85
CA ARG A 86 -18.01 -9.33 7.03
C ARG A 86 -17.18 -8.08 6.74
N LYS A 87 -17.16 -7.17 7.70
CA LYS A 87 -16.32 -5.97 7.69
C LYS A 87 -15.20 -6.10 8.71
N TYR A 88 -13.97 -5.80 8.31
CA TYR A 88 -12.80 -5.76 9.16
C TYR A 88 -12.33 -4.32 9.33
N THR A 89 -12.23 -3.86 10.56
CA THR A 89 -11.68 -2.56 10.91
C THR A 89 -10.24 -2.69 11.36
N VAL A 90 -9.48 -1.60 11.25
CA VAL A 90 -8.09 -1.54 11.73
C VAL A 90 -8.03 -1.88 13.22
N VAL A 91 -7.05 -2.69 13.61
CA VAL A 91 -6.76 -3.01 15.03
C VAL A 91 -6.38 -1.73 15.76
N ARG A 92 -6.82 -1.61 17.02
CA ARG A 92 -6.47 -0.49 17.90
C ARG A 92 -5.77 -1.00 19.15
N ASP A 93 -4.86 -0.20 19.70
CA ASP A 93 -4.26 -0.44 21.00
C ASP A 93 -5.24 -0.10 22.14
N GLU A 94 -4.81 -0.34 23.38
CA GLU A 94 -5.57 -0.08 24.60
C GLU A 94 -5.97 1.39 24.78
N LYS A 95 -5.28 2.32 24.08
CA LYS A 95 -5.57 3.77 24.09
C LYS A 95 -6.43 4.18 22.89
N ALA A 96 -7.06 3.20 22.23
CA ALA A 96 -7.85 3.37 21.01
C ALA A 96 -7.06 3.94 19.80
N LYS A 97 -5.72 3.95 19.84
CA LYS A 97 -4.90 4.39 18.71
C LYS A 97 -4.83 3.27 17.68
N CYS A 98 -4.98 3.59 16.40
CA CYS A 98 -4.85 2.58 15.36
C CYS A 98 -3.44 1.98 15.34
N ILE A 99 -3.35 0.70 15.00
CA ILE A 99 -2.12 0.07 14.57
C ILE A 99 -1.99 0.30 13.06
N CYS A 100 -1.64 1.54 12.70
CA CYS A 100 -1.54 2.02 11.33
C CYS A 100 -0.52 3.15 11.18
N SER A 101 -0.11 3.44 9.94
CA SER A 101 0.70 4.61 9.63
C SER A 101 -0.09 5.91 9.90
N PRO A 102 0.56 7.00 10.34
CA PRO A 102 -0.06 8.32 10.33
C PRO A 102 -0.56 8.70 8.94
N SER A 103 -1.61 9.53 8.83
CA SER A 103 -2.06 10.06 7.54
C SER A 103 -1.01 11.01 6.95
N PRO A 104 -0.45 10.72 5.77
CA PRO A 104 0.52 11.60 5.15
C PRO A 104 -0.14 12.78 4.40
N MET A 105 0.57 13.90 4.36
CA MET A 105 0.37 14.93 3.34
C MET A 105 1.32 14.62 2.19
N VAL A 106 0.80 14.12 1.08
CA VAL A 106 1.59 13.75 -0.10
C VAL A 106 1.86 15.01 -0.93
N LYS A 107 3.14 15.37 -1.08
CA LYS A 107 3.55 16.51 -1.91
C LYS A 107 3.20 16.29 -3.38
N ALA A 108 3.10 17.37 -4.16
CA ALA A 108 3.01 17.30 -5.62
C ALA A 108 4.20 16.51 -6.20
N LYS A 109 3.95 15.76 -7.28
CA LYS A 109 4.94 14.89 -7.95
C LYS A 109 5.69 13.95 -7.01
N SER A 110 4.99 13.41 -6.01
CA SER A 110 5.60 12.59 -4.96
C SER A 110 4.72 11.41 -4.59
N ARG A 111 5.24 10.55 -3.70
CA ARG A 111 4.55 9.38 -3.20
C ARG A 111 4.77 9.18 -1.71
N ALA A 112 3.82 8.54 -1.05
CA ALA A 112 3.93 8.14 0.35
C ALA A 112 3.37 6.73 0.55
N GLU A 113 4.02 5.94 1.40
CA GLU A 113 3.50 4.66 1.85
C GLU A 113 2.52 4.85 3.00
N ILE A 114 1.45 4.07 2.99
CA ILE A 114 0.52 3.89 4.10
C ILE A 114 0.37 2.41 4.42
N TRP A 115 0.15 2.09 5.69
CA TRP A 115 -0.07 0.72 6.14
C TRP A 115 -1.10 0.66 7.27
N ALA A 116 -1.79 -0.47 7.40
CA ALA A 116 -2.73 -0.73 8.48
C ALA A 116 -2.78 -2.22 8.81
N LYS A 117 -2.96 -2.54 10.10
CA LYS A 117 -3.16 -3.92 10.57
C LYS A 117 -4.63 -4.20 10.88
N PHE A 118 -5.07 -5.40 10.55
CA PHE A 118 -6.40 -5.94 10.77
C PHE A 118 -6.28 -7.28 11.50
N GLY A 119 -7.36 -7.71 12.18
CA GLY A 119 -7.49 -9.12 12.53
C GLY A 119 -7.59 -9.94 11.24
N ALA A 120 -6.95 -11.11 11.20
CA ALA A 120 -6.97 -11.91 9.99
C ALA A 120 -8.36 -12.51 9.76
N PRO A 121 -8.80 -12.66 8.49
CA PRO A 121 -10.00 -13.41 8.17
C PRO A 121 -9.76 -14.92 8.37
N PRO A 122 -10.81 -15.76 8.44
CA PRO A 122 -10.65 -17.22 8.47
C PRO A 122 -9.75 -17.75 7.33
N GLU A 123 -9.05 -18.86 7.51
CA GLU A 123 -8.03 -19.37 6.56
C GLU A 123 -8.56 -19.54 5.11
N GLY A 124 -9.84 -19.90 4.95
CA GLY A 124 -10.46 -20.05 3.62
C GLY A 124 -10.67 -18.75 2.84
N VAL A 125 -10.49 -17.59 3.46
CA VAL A 125 -10.64 -16.28 2.78
C VAL A 125 -9.35 -15.95 2.05
N GLN A 126 -9.42 -15.89 0.72
CA GLN A 126 -8.27 -15.68 -0.17
C GLN A 126 -8.17 -14.27 -0.75
N LYS A 127 -9.25 -13.50 -0.71
CA LYS A 127 -9.31 -12.14 -1.27
C LYS A 127 -10.31 -11.28 -0.53
N LEU A 128 -10.07 -9.98 -0.50
CA LEU A 128 -10.94 -9.00 0.13
C LEU A 128 -11.09 -7.77 -0.77
N THR A 129 -12.13 -6.97 -0.51
CA THR A 129 -12.20 -5.61 -1.03
C THR A 129 -11.49 -4.69 -0.04
N VAL A 130 -10.50 -3.94 -0.52
CA VAL A 130 -9.81 -2.91 0.26
C VAL A 130 -10.52 -1.58 0.03
N VAL A 131 -10.96 -0.93 1.10
CA VAL A 131 -11.54 0.41 1.02
C VAL A 131 -10.62 1.41 1.71
N ILE A 132 -10.10 2.35 0.93
CA ILE A 132 -9.33 3.50 1.40
C ILE A 132 -10.16 4.73 1.04
N PRO A 133 -10.64 5.53 2.00
CA PRO A 133 -11.45 6.71 1.70
C PRO A 133 -10.79 7.65 0.70
N GLN A 134 -11.62 8.34 -0.09
CA GLN A 134 -11.27 9.14 -1.28
C GLN A 134 -10.89 8.34 -2.53
N PHE A 135 -10.72 7.01 -2.45
CA PHE A 135 -10.44 6.16 -3.61
C PHE A 135 -11.61 5.21 -3.88
N ALA A 136 -11.76 4.80 -5.15
CA ALA A 136 -12.67 3.71 -5.47
C ALA A 136 -12.30 2.43 -4.69
N PRO A 137 -13.28 1.62 -4.24
CA PRO A 137 -12.99 0.33 -3.62
C PRO A 137 -12.14 -0.55 -4.53
N LEU A 138 -11.08 -1.13 -3.97
CA LEU A 138 -10.23 -2.07 -4.70
C LEU A 138 -10.75 -3.48 -4.44
N GLU A 139 -11.51 -4.01 -5.39
CA GLU A 139 -12.11 -5.34 -5.27
C GLU A 139 -11.11 -6.47 -5.54
N ASN A 140 -11.41 -7.66 -5.02
CA ASN A 140 -10.68 -8.90 -5.30
C ASN A 140 -9.16 -8.84 -5.02
N VAL A 141 -8.73 -8.03 -4.04
CA VAL A 141 -7.32 -7.94 -3.66
C VAL A 141 -6.90 -9.26 -3.01
N PRO A 142 -5.92 -9.99 -3.57
CA PRO A 142 -5.51 -11.29 -3.06
C PRO A 142 -4.77 -11.16 -1.73
N ILE A 143 -5.09 -12.04 -0.79
CA ILE A 143 -4.35 -12.22 0.46
C ILE A 143 -3.15 -13.12 0.17
N ARG A 144 -1.96 -12.62 0.52
CA ARG A 144 -0.70 -13.37 0.49
C ARG A 144 -0.42 -14.01 1.86
N GLN A 145 0.42 -15.04 1.83
CA GLN A 145 1.01 -15.67 3.02
C GLN A 145 2.32 -14.96 3.37
#